data_AF-A0A2V3IRM2-F1
#
_entry.id   AF-A0A2V3IRM2-F1
#
_cell.length_a   1.000
_cell.length_b   1.000
_cell.length_c   1.000
_cell.angle_alpha   90.00
_cell.angle_beta   90.00
_cell.angle_gamma   90.00
#
_symmetry.space_group_name_H-M   'P 1'
#
loop_
_entity.id
_entity.type
_entity.pdbx_description
1 polymer ?
#
loop_
_entity_poly.entity_id
_entity_poly.type
_entity_poly.pdbx_seq_one_letter_code
_entity_poly.pdbx_strand_id
1 'polypeptide(L)'
;MKKKTSSGGASNQGNADAKIPAVEDTLLQDIQRMRTKRKGATEAEAKKSSISPLKNAIETILLWDFFLVIALLVWLAVALVPHFASKNDFLLDPWLALWQPFIQPVLGVLMLGTIVQGTLSYISKK
;
A
#
# COMPACT_ATOMS: atom_id res chain seq x y z
N MET A 1 52.45 -62.29 -22.41
CA MET A 1 51.18 -62.77 -22.98
C MET A 1 50.09 -62.70 -21.91
N LYS A 2 48.95 -62.10 -22.27
CA LYS A 2 47.58 -62.22 -21.70
C LYS A 2 47.39 -62.07 -20.17
N LYS A 3 46.93 -60.87 -19.76
CA LYS A 3 46.04 -60.67 -18.61
C LYS A 3 44.59 -60.51 -19.10
N LYS A 4 43.69 -61.38 -18.66
CA LYS A 4 42.22 -61.25 -18.50
C LYS A 4 41.84 -62.48 -17.64
N THR A 5 41.03 -62.38 -16.59
CA THR A 5 39.58 -62.10 -16.64
C THR A 5 39.01 -61.84 -15.24
N SER A 6 37.96 -60.99 -15.20
CA SER A 6 36.80 -61.02 -14.27
C SER A 6 37.09 -60.78 -12.78
N SER A 7 36.23 -60.23 -11.94
CA SER A 7 34.78 -59.97 -11.94
C SER A 7 34.59 -59.02 -10.74
N GLY A 8 33.92 -57.89 -10.86
CA GLY A 8 32.55 -57.79 -10.36
C GLY A 8 32.49 -57.03 -9.03
N GLY A 9 31.52 -56.13 -8.88
CA GLY A 9 31.14 -55.58 -7.58
C GLY A 9 31.52 -54.13 -7.30
N ALA A 10 31.47 -53.24 -8.29
CA ALA A 10 31.36 -51.81 -8.02
C ALA A 10 29.89 -51.45 -7.82
N SER A 11 29.46 -51.32 -6.57
CA SER A 11 28.40 -50.37 -6.21
C SER A 11 28.20 -50.28 -4.70
N ASN A 12 28.63 -49.14 -4.18
CA ASN A 12 27.81 -48.31 -3.31
C ASN A 12 27.71 -48.72 -1.84
N GLN A 13 28.86 -48.69 -1.16
CA GLN A 13 28.93 -48.64 0.29
C GLN A 13 29.78 -47.42 0.66
N GLY A 14 29.16 -46.23 0.65
CA GLY A 14 29.91 -44.98 0.88
C GLY A 14 29.11 -43.67 0.81
N ASN A 15 27.77 -43.70 0.87
CA ASN A 15 26.96 -42.48 0.73
C ASN A 15 25.83 -42.34 1.76
N ALA A 16 25.98 -42.94 2.94
CA ALA A 16 25.03 -42.71 4.04
C ALA A 16 25.44 -41.54 4.94
N ASP A 17 26.73 -41.20 5.02
CA ASP A 17 27.25 -40.30 6.05
C ASP A 17 27.75 -38.92 5.55
N ALA A 18 27.76 -38.69 4.23
CA ALA A 18 28.36 -37.47 3.64
C ALA A 18 27.35 -36.40 3.17
N LYS A 19 26.03 -36.62 3.30
CA LYS A 19 25.03 -35.85 2.52
C LYS A 19 24.12 -34.89 3.29
N ILE A 20 24.27 -34.77 4.61
CA ILE A 20 23.38 -33.94 5.44
C ILE A 20 23.86 -32.49 5.69
N PRO A 21 25.16 -32.09 5.67
CA PRO A 21 25.54 -30.75 6.14
C PRO A 21 25.09 -29.61 5.20
N ALA A 22 25.21 -29.80 3.87
CA ALA A 22 24.88 -28.73 2.91
C ALA A 22 23.38 -28.39 2.82
N VAL A 23 22.51 -29.39 3.06
CA VAL A 23 21.05 -29.21 3.01
C VAL A 23 20.54 -28.58 4.30
N GLU A 24 21.08 -28.99 5.46
CA GLU A 24 20.79 -28.34 6.74
C GLU A 24 21.17 -26.85 6.69
N ASP A 25 22.35 -26.51 6.18
CA ASP A 25 22.77 -25.11 6.04
C ASP A 25 21.82 -24.29 5.16
N THR A 26 21.35 -24.89 4.05
CA THR A 26 20.39 -24.24 3.14
C THR A 26 19.04 -24.03 3.83
N LEU A 27 18.54 -25.02 4.57
CA LEU A 27 17.29 -24.92 5.31
C LEU A 27 17.38 -23.93 6.47
N LEU A 28 18.50 -23.91 7.19
CA LEU A 28 18.74 -22.95 8.27
C LEU A 28 18.81 -21.53 7.71
N GLN A 29 19.46 -21.33 6.56
CA GLN A 29 19.47 -20.06 5.85
C GLN A 29 18.06 -19.65 5.39
N ASP A 30 17.25 -20.61 4.93
CA ASP A 30 15.85 -20.40 4.56
C ASP A 30 14.96 -20.01 5.74
N ILE A 31 15.16 -20.66 6.89
CA ILE A 31 14.43 -20.35 8.12
C ILE A 31 14.80 -18.95 8.59
N GLN A 32 16.08 -18.57 8.53
CA GLN A 32 16.52 -17.23 8.88
C GLN A 32 15.98 -16.17 7.93
N ARG A 33 15.99 -16.40 6.61
CA ARG A 33 15.43 -15.45 5.62
C ARG A 33 13.93 -15.24 5.84
N MET A 34 13.20 -16.31 6.16
CA MET A 34 11.77 -16.25 6.45
C MET A 34 11.50 -15.54 7.77
N ARG A 35 12.39 -15.71 8.77
CA ARG A 35 12.31 -15.02 10.05
C ARG A 35 12.66 -13.54 9.94
N THR A 36 13.65 -13.14 9.16
CA THR A 36 13.99 -11.73 8.91
C THR A 36 12.96 -11.05 8.03
N LYS A 37 12.44 -11.72 6.99
CA LYS A 37 11.32 -11.23 6.18
C LYS A 37 10.03 -11.13 6.99
N ARG A 38 9.75 -12.08 7.89
CA ARG A 38 8.66 -11.97 8.88
C ARG A 38 8.91 -10.86 9.88
N LYS A 39 10.10 -10.70 10.44
CA LYS A 39 10.42 -9.58 11.34
C LYS A 39 10.22 -8.23 10.64
N GLY A 40 10.70 -8.08 9.41
CA GLY A 40 10.47 -6.88 8.61
C GLY A 40 8.99 -6.66 8.28
N ALA A 41 8.24 -7.73 8.00
CA ALA A 41 6.78 -7.65 7.87
C ALA A 41 6.10 -7.33 9.20
N THR A 42 6.56 -7.86 10.34
CA THR A 42 6.04 -7.57 11.68
C THR A 42 6.38 -6.15 12.11
N GLU A 43 7.52 -5.58 11.68
CA GLU A 43 7.90 -4.18 11.92
C GLU A 43 7.12 -3.22 11.00
N ALA A 44 6.87 -3.61 9.75
CA ALA A 44 6.01 -2.87 8.83
C ALA A 44 4.53 -2.94 9.26
N GLU A 45 4.07 -4.09 9.72
CA GLU A 45 2.74 -4.33 10.30
C GLU A 45 2.62 -3.64 11.67
N ALA A 46 3.68 -3.61 12.50
CA ALA A 46 3.70 -2.88 13.76
C ALA A 46 3.66 -1.36 13.51
N LYS A 47 4.43 -0.85 12.56
CA LYS A 47 4.30 0.55 12.11
C LYS A 47 2.89 0.82 11.61
N LYS A 48 2.35 -0.01 10.70
CA LYS A 48 0.98 0.08 10.17
C LYS A 48 -0.07 0.04 11.28
N SER A 49 0.15 -0.73 12.35
CA SER A 49 -0.72 -0.85 13.53
C SER A 49 -0.68 0.40 14.43
N SER A 50 0.48 1.06 14.55
CA SER A 50 0.58 2.35 15.23
C SER A 50 -0.03 3.49 14.40
N ILE A 51 -0.10 3.34 13.07
CA ILE A 51 -0.87 4.24 12.20
C ILE A 51 -2.35 3.88 12.16
N SER A 52 -2.82 2.76 12.75
CA SER A 52 -4.24 2.37 12.72
C SER A 52 -5.22 3.47 13.16
N PRO A 53 -5.04 4.14 14.31
CA PRO A 53 -5.95 5.20 14.71
C PRO A 53 -5.91 6.39 13.74
N LEU A 54 -4.73 6.71 13.19
CA LEU A 54 -4.57 7.80 12.24
C LEU A 54 -5.12 7.43 10.85
N LYS A 55 -5.00 6.17 10.42
CA LYS A 55 -5.55 5.63 9.18
C LYS A 55 -7.06 5.69 9.19
N ASN A 56 -7.68 5.22 10.28
CA ASN A 56 -9.14 5.27 10.43
C ASN A 56 -9.64 6.73 10.43
N ALA A 57 -8.92 7.64 11.09
CA ALA A 57 -9.24 9.06 11.08
C ALA A 57 -9.10 9.69 9.69
N ILE A 58 -8.01 9.39 8.97
CA ILE A 58 -7.77 9.86 7.60
C ILE A 58 -8.83 9.29 6.66
N GLU A 59 -9.14 8.01 6.72
CA GLU A 59 -10.18 7.36 5.90
C GLU A 59 -11.55 8.00 6.15
N THR A 60 -11.90 8.27 7.41
CA THR A 60 -13.14 8.95 7.77
C THR A 60 -13.17 10.39 7.25
N ILE A 61 -12.08 11.15 7.45
CA ILE A 61 -11.96 12.53 6.96
C ILE A 61 -11.98 12.59 5.43
N LEU A 62 -11.28 11.69 4.73
CA LEU A 62 -11.28 11.64 3.26
C LEU A 62 -12.67 11.31 2.72
N LEU A 63 -13.36 10.35 3.35
CA LEU A 63 -14.71 9.99 2.96
C LEU A 63 -15.65 11.19 3.15
N TRP A 64 -15.54 11.86 4.30
CA TRP A 64 -16.35 13.04 4.62
C TRP A 64 -16.07 14.23 3.69
N ASP A 65 -14.79 14.47 3.38
CA ASP A 65 -14.31 15.46 2.41
C ASP A 65 -14.93 15.24 1.02
N PHE A 66 -14.91 13.99 0.54
CA PHE A 66 -15.45 13.64 -0.77
C PHE A 66 -16.98 13.85 -0.86
N PHE A 67 -17.73 13.44 0.16
CA PHE A 67 -19.18 13.70 0.22
C PHE A 67 -19.49 15.19 0.28
N LEU A 68 -18.68 15.95 1.03
CA LEU A 68 -18.85 17.39 1.16
C LEU A 68 -18.61 18.11 -0.17
N VAL A 69 -17.57 17.72 -0.93
CA VAL A 69 -17.31 18.25 -2.28
C VAL A 69 -18.51 18.03 -3.20
N ILE A 70 -19.12 16.83 -3.17
CA ILE A 70 -20.31 16.54 -3.97
C ILE A 70 -21.50 17.36 -3.50
N ALA A 71 -21.75 17.44 -2.19
CA ALA A 71 -22.83 18.25 -1.63
C ALA A 71 -22.67 19.73 -2.03
N LEU A 72 -21.42 20.21 -2.01
CA LEU A 72 -21.06 21.53 -2.49
C LEU A 72 -21.42 21.65 -3.99
N LEU A 73 -20.94 20.75 -4.86
CA LEU A 73 -21.28 20.74 -6.29
C LEU A 73 -22.80 20.78 -6.57
N VAL A 74 -23.58 20.02 -5.81
CA VAL A 74 -25.05 20.03 -5.91
C VAL A 74 -25.63 21.37 -5.48
N TRP A 75 -25.16 21.93 -4.36
CA TRP A 75 -25.58 23.25 -3.89
C TRP A 75 -25.24 24.34 -4.90
N LEU A 76 -24.05 24.31 -5.50
CA LEU A 76 -23.68 25.22 -6.59
C LEU A 76 -24.63 25.07 -7.77
N ALA A 77 -24.91 23.84 -8.21
CA ALA A 77 -25.85 23.61 -9.31
C ALA A 77 -27.23 24.20 -9.00
N VAL A 78 -27.72 24.05 -7.77
CA VAL A 78 -28.98 24.64 -7.31
C VAL A 78 -28.91 26.17 -7.20
N ALA A 79 -27.81 26.73 -6.70
CA ALA A 79 -27.59 28.17 -6.58
C ALA A 79 -27.37 28.86 -7.94
N LEU A 80 -26.88 28.14 -8.94
CA LEU A 80 -26.59 28.64 -10.27
C LEU A 80 -27.87 28.85 -11.11
N VAL A 81 -28.90 28.02 -10.89
CA VAL A 81 -30.21 28.15 -11.58
C VAL A 81 -30.86 29.54 -11.36
N PRO A 82 -31.03 30.05 -10.13
CA PRO A 82 -31.63 31.36 -9.89
C PRO A 82 -30.69 32.53 -10.25
N HIS A 83 -29.36 32.33 -10.25
CA HIS A 83 -28.43 33.38 -10.68
C HIS A 83 -28.66 33.78 -12.15
N PHE A 84 -28.87 32.79 -13.04
CA PHE A 84 -29.20 33.06 -14.43
C PHE A 84 -30.60 33.65 -14.64
N ALA A 85 -31.55 33.35 -13.75
CA ALA A 85 -32.96 33.75 -13.89
C ALA A 85 -33.31 35.09 -13.22
N SER A 86 -32.63 35.49 -12.15
CA SER A 86 -33.09 36.62 -11.32
C SER A 86 -31.98 37.52 -10.76
N LYS A 87 -30.69 37.28 -11.07
CA LYS A 87 -29.55 38.04 -10.51
C LYS A 87 -29.58 38.19 -8.98
N ASN A 88 -30.21 37.24 -8.30
CA ASN A 88 -30.29 37.23 -6.84
C ASN A 88 -29.14 36.38 -6.32
N ASP A 89 -28.11 37.04 -5.82
CA ASP A 89 -26.88 36.39 -5.37
C ASP A 89 -27.00 35.80 -3.96
N PHE A 90 -28.19 35.81 -3.34
CA PHE A 90 -28.41 35.34 -1.97
C PHE A 90 -27.98 33.88 -1.73
N LEU A 91 -28.05 33.00 -2.74
CA LEU A 91 -27.57 31.62 -2.63
C LEU A 91 -26.09 31.47 -3.01
N LEU A 92 -25.56 32.40 -3.80
CA LEU A 92 -24.16 32.42 -4.26
C LEU A 92 -23.22 33.08 -3.26
N ASP A 93 -23.67 34.10 -2.54
CA ASP A 93 -22.85 34.82 -1.56
C ASP A 93 -22.41 33.92 -0.40
N PRO A 94 -23.31 33.15 0.24
CA PRO A 94 -22.91 32.18 1.26
C PRO A 94 -22.02 31.08 0.70
N TRP A 95 -22.28 30.66 -0.54
CA TRP A 95 -21.45 29.67 -1.25
C TRP A 95 -20.02 30.17 -1.45
N LEU A 96 -19.84 31.40 -1.96
CA LEU A 96 -18.56 32.06 -2.18
C LEU A 96 -17.84 32.31 -0.85
N ALA A 97 -18.57 32.70 0.19
CA ALA A 97 -18.03 32.90 1.53
C ALA A 97 -17.57 31.59 2.17
N LEU A 98 -18.30 30.49 1.96
CA LEU A 98 -17.88 29.13 2.37
C LEU A 98 -16.68 28.66 1.54
N TRP A 99 -16.57 29.08 0.29
CA TRP A 99 -15.51 28.65 -0.62
C TRP A 99 -14.10 28.94 -0.06
N GLN A 100 -13.86 30.13 0.48
CA GLN A 100 -12.57 30.53 1.05
C GLN A 100 -12.06 29.61 2.18
N PRO A 101 -12.81 29.38 3.28
CA PRO A 101 -12.36 28.53 4.37
C PRO A 101 -12.50 27.04 4.09
N PHE A 102 -13.43 26.58 3.24
CA PHE A 102 -13.65 25.15 3.00
C PHE A 102 -12.83 24.58 1.85
N ILE A 103 -12.78 25.26 0.70
CA ILE A 103 -12.19 24.67 -0.51
C ILE A 103 -10.66 24.59 -0.38
N GLN A 104 -10.02 25.48 0.38
CA GLN A 104 -8.56 25.45 0.58
C GLN A 104 -8.09 24.21 1.37
N PRO A 105 -8.63 23.87 2.56
CA PRO A 105 -8.30 22.63 3.24
C PRO A 105 -8.66 21.38 2.45
N VAL A 106 -9.85 21.35 1.85
CA VAL A 106 -10.40 20.21 1.10
C VAL A 106 -9.51 19.87 -0.11
N LEU A 107 -9.16 20.87 -0.93
CA LEU A 107 -8.22 20.69 -2.05
C LEU A 107 -6.84 20.24 -1.57
N GLY A 108 -6.38 20.74 -0.42
CA GLY A 108 -5.10 20.34 0.17
C GLY A 108 -5.07 18.85 0.56
N VAL A 109 -6.13 18.38 1.22
CA VAL A 109 -6.29 16.97 1.62
C VAL A 109 -6.41 16.07 0.39
N LEU A 110 -7.16 16.48 -0.63
CA LEU A 110 -7.30 15.75 -1.89
C LEU A 110 -5.97 15.65 -2.65
N MET A 111 -5.22 16.74 -2.75
CA MET A 111 -3.89 16.76 -3.36
C MET A 111 -2.92 15.88 -2.57
N LEU A 112 -2.95 15.93 -1.24
CA LEU A 112 -2.12 15.07 -0.40
C LEU A 112 -2.46 13.59 -0.61
N GLY A 113 -3.74 13.25 -0.67
CA GLY A 113 -4.22 11.89 -0.95
C GLY A 113 -3.75 11.37 -2.31
N THR A 114 -3.87 12.18 -3.37
CA THR A 114 -3.43 11.81 -4.71
C THR A 114 -1.92 11.70 -4.83
N ILE A 115 -1.15 12.63 -4.22
CA ILE A 115 0.32 12.60 -4.21
C ILE A 115 0.83 11.36 -3.48
N VAL A 116 0.30 11.04 -2.29
CA VAL A 116 0.68 9.85 -1.53
C VAL A 116 0.41 8.58 -2.35
N GLN A 117 -0.74 8.51 -3.03
CA GLN A 117 -1.09 7.36 -3.84
C GLN A 117 -0.22 7.23 -5.10
N GLY A 118 0.11 8.35 -5.74
CA GLY A 118 1.00 8.38 -6.91
C GLY A 118 2.45 8.04 -6.56
N THR A 119 2.98 8.59 -5.46
CA THR A 119 4.36 8.35 -5.02
C THR A 119 4.58 6.92 -4.54
N LEU A 120 3.63 6.33 -3.80
CA LEU A 120 3.75 4.95 -3.31
C LEU A 120 3.77 3.92 -4.47
N SER A 121 3.02 4.21 -5.55
CA SER A 121 3.01 3.41 -6.78
C SER A 121 4.35 3.48 -7.53
N TYR A 122 4.97 4.66 -7.58
CA TYR A 122 6.26 4.85 -8.25
C TYR A 122 7.40 4.09 -7.56
N ILE A 123 7.39 4.06 -6.23
CA ILE A 123 8.43 3.37 -5.44
C ILE A 123 8.28 1.85 -5.51
N SER A 124 7.04 1.32 -5.58
CA SER A 124 6.80 -0.13 -5.68
C SER A 124 7.11 -0.70 -7.07
N LYS A 125 7.21 0.15 -8.09
CA LYS A 125 7.49 -0.27 -9.48
C LYS A 125 8.99 -0.33 -9.79
N LYS A 126 9.86 0.02 -8.84
CA LYS A 126 11.32 0.05 -9.00
C LYS A 126 11.97 -0.99 -8.10
#